data_AF-A0A537VUX1-F1
#
_entry.id   AF-A0A537VUX1-F1
#
_cell.length_a   1.000
_cell.length_b   1.000
_cell.length_c   1.000
_cell.angle_alpha   90.00
_cell.angle_beta   90.00
_cell.angle_gamma   90.00
#
_symmetry.space_group_name_H-M   'P 1'
#
loop_
_entity.id
_entity.type
_entity.pdbx_description
1 polymer ?
#
loop_
_entity_poly.entity_id
_entity_poly.type
_entity_poly.pdbx_seq_one_letter_code
_entity_poly.pdbx_strand_id
1 'polypeptide(L)'
;MRGGTIREESPEFGWTDAFDPTGEYLGTAWGMMDQLLIRGLMTYKHVDAAQGGDTPVPDIAAAPPTVSADGLTYDFTLKDNVMWAPPLNRAVTADDFLYAFQRINDKKLVAQYGNYYCGVIKGMDCSAKDDNQPISGIKVTAPTHASRTRAITASTSSHRAPT
;
A
#
# COMPACT_ATOMS: atom_id res chain seq x y z
N MET A 1 -13.88 26.09 11.13
CA MET A 1 -14.20 25.02 12.11
C MET A 1 -14.39 23.73 11.33
N ARG A 2 -13.87 22.60 11.81
CA ARG A 2 -14.17 21.27 11.23
C ARG A 2 -15.35 20.69 12.03
N GLY A 3 -16.40 20.25 11.34
CA GLY A 3 -17.62 19.69 11.94
C GLY A 3 -18.74 19.56 10.90
N GLY A 4 -19.64 18.60 11.10
CA GLY A 4 -20.73 18.29 10.18
C GLY A 4 -20.84 16.79 9.89
N THR A 5 -21.94 16.40 9.25
CA THR A 5 -22.15 15.03 8.76
C THR A 5 -22.20 15.06 7.24
N ILE A 6 -21.26 14.37 6.59
CA ILE A 6 -21.38 14.06 5.17
C ILE A 6 -22.41 12.93 5.05
N ARG A 7 -23.42 13.13 4.21
CA ARG A 7 -24.43 12.12 3.87
C ARG A 7 -24.28 11.82 2.39
N GLU A 8 -23.92 10.58 2.10
CA GLU A 8 -23.74 10.07 0.75
C GLU A 8 -24.70 8.91 0.53
N GLU A 9 -25.28 8.84 -0.67
CA GLU A 9 -26.09 7.73 -1.15
C GLU A 9 -25.40 7.17 -2.40
N SER A 10 -25.13 5.86 -2.39
CA SER A 10 -24.69 5.15 -3.58
C SER A 10 -25.75 4.12 -3.96
N PRO A 11 -26.20 4.08 -5.22
CA PRO A 11 -27.13 3.05 -5.69
C PRO A 11 -26.49 1.66 -5.73
N GLU A 12 -25.16 1.59 -5.63
CA GLU A 12 -24.39 0.35 -5.65
C GLU A 12 -23.43 0.30 -4.45
N PHE A 13 -23.59 -0.74 -3.65
CA PHE A 13 -22.67 -1.14 -2.58
C PHE A 13 -22.24 -2.59 -2.80
N GLY A 14 -22.02 -2.95 -4.06
CA GLY A 14 -21.67 -4.29 -4.53
C GLY A 14 -20.18 -4.60 -4.37
N TRP A 15 -19.62 -4.30 -3.20
CA TRP A 15 -18.20 -4.47 -2.91
C TRP A 15 -17.83 -5.95 -2.98
N THR A 16 -16.65 -6.23 -3.53
CA THR A 16 -16.28 -7.60 -3.86
C THR A 16 -15.62 -8.36 -2.73
N ASP A 17 -15.16 -7.65 -1.67
CA ASP A 17 -14.46 -8.28 -0.55
C ASP A 17 -14.74 -7.60 0.81
N ALA A 18 -15.96 -7.10 1.01
CA ALA A 18 -16.47 -6.66 2.32
C ALA A 18 -15.54 -5.72 3.12
N PHE A 19 -15.02 -4.66 2.48
CA PHE A 19 -14.06 -3.69 3.02
C PHE A 19 -12.63 -4.21 3.25
N ASP A 20 -12.33 -5.44 2.86
CA ASP A 20 -10.95 -5.88 2.80
C ASP A 20 -10.28 -5.27 1.56
N PRO A 21 -9.23 -4.46 1.73
CA PRO A 21 -8.56 -3.87 0.58
C PRO A 21 -8.01 -4.95 -0.37
N THR A 22 -7.59 -6.13 0.11
CA THR A 22 -6.89 -7.16 -0.68
C THR A 22 -7.70 -7.70 -1.87
N GLY A 23 -9.00 -7.88 -1.70
CA GLY A 23 -9.88 -8.43 -2.73
C GLY A 23 -10.81 -7.41 -3.37
N GLU A 24 -10.67 -6.12 -3.09
CA GLU A 24 -11.53 -5.09 -3.67
C GLU A 24 -10.99 -4.57 -5.01
N TYR A 25 -11.87 -4.37 -6.01
CA TYR A 25 -11.48 -3.96 -7.36
C TYR A 25 -12.39 -2.88 -7.97
N LEU A 26 -13.44 -2.46 -7.26
CA LEU A 26 -14.31 -1.39 -7.73
C LEU A 26 -13.72 -0.02 -7.42
N GLY A 27 -13.71 0.86 -8.42
CA GLY A 27 -13.15 2.22 -8.29
C GLY A 27 -13.84 3.06 -7.22
N THR A 28 -15.16 2.87 -7.02
CA THR A 28 -15.91 3.53 -5.94
C THR A 28 -15.45 3.07 -4.56
N ALA A 29 -15.21 1.77 -4.39
CA ALA A 29 -14.70 1.22 -3.14
C ALA A 29 -13.25 1.67 -2.88
N TRP A 30 -12.38 1.70 -3.90
CA TRP A 30 -11.03 2.27 -3.79
C TRP A 30 -11.05 3.75 -3.40
N GLY A 31 -11.94 4.54 -4.00
CA GLY A 31 -12.13 5.95 -3.66
C GLY A 31 -12.53 6.13 -2.19
N MET A 32 -13.53 5.38 -1.71
CA MET A 32 -13.94 5.43 -0.31
C MET A 32 -12.83 4.97 0.64
N MET A 33 -12.10 3.91 0.30
CA MET A 33 -11.00 3.42 1.12
C MET A 33 -9.85 4.42 1.21
N ASP A 34 -9.34 4.92 0.09
CA ASP A 34 -8.23 5.89 0.04
C ASP A 34 -8.58 7.22 0.71
N GLN A 35 -9.83 7.68 0.58
CA GLN A 35 -10.24 8.98 1.13
C GLN A 35 -10.58 8.94 2.63
N LEU A 36 -11.05 7.80 3.14
CA LEU A 36 -11.70 7.74 4.46
C LEU A 36 -11.13 6.70 5.42
N LEU A 37 -10.58 5.59 4.93
CA LEU A 37 -10.37 4.39 5.77
C LEU A 37 -8.92 3.93 5.83
N ILE A 38 -8.17 4.07 4.74
CA ILE A 38 -6.86 3.45 4.56
C ILE A 38 -5.87 4.51 4.11
N ARG A 39 -4.62 4.32 4.53
CA ARG A 39 -3.49 5.18 4.18
C ARG A 39 -2.34 4.33 3.65
N GLY A 40 -1.72 4.77 2.56
CA GLY A 40 -0.60 4.09 1.91
C GLY A 40 0.76 4.69 2.27
N LEU A 41 1.85 4.14 1.74
CA LEU A 41 3.17 4.80 1.76
C LEU A 41 3.08 6.15 1.05
N MET A 42 2.43 6.14 -0.11
CA MET A 42 2.13 7.28 -0.97
C MET A 42 0.62 7.40 -1.14
N THR A 43 0.14 8.59 -1.50
CA THR A 43 -1.26 8.88 -1.85
C THR A 43 -1.29 9.95 -2.95
N TYR A 44 -2.48 10.44 -3.29
CA TYR A 44 -2.69 11.57 -4.20
C TYR A 44 -3.30 12.75 -3.48
N LYS A 45 -3.08 13.96 -4.00
CA LYS A 45 -3.84 15.12 -3.53
C LYS A 45 -5.26 15.03 -4.09
N HIS A 46 -6.27 15.20 -3.23
CA HIS A 46 -7.68 15.27 -3.66
C HIS A 46 -8.01 16.64 -4.28
N VAL A 47 -7.36 16.94 -5.41
CA VAL A 47 -7.52 18.14 -6.25
C VAL A 47 -7.52 17.71 -7.71
N ASP A 48 -7.84 18.62 -8.62
CA ASP A 48 -7.82 18.32 -10.06
C ASP A 48 -6.41 17.91 -10.55
N ALA A 49 -6.34 17.08 -11.59
CA ALA A 49 -5.07 16.65 -12.20
C ALA A 49 -4.20 17.84 -12.65
N ALA A 50 -4.82 18.89 -13.21
CA ALA A 50 -4.11 20.13 -13.59
C ALA A 50 -3.46 20.87 -12.40
N GLN A 51 -3.85 20.54 -11.17
CA GLN A 51 -3.31 21.05 -9.92
C GLN A 51 -2.38 20.03 -9.22
N GLY A 52 -2.02 18.95 -9.90
CA GLY A 52 -1.17 17.87 -9.41
C GLY A 52 -1.90 16.77 -8.65
N GLY A 53 -3.22 16.61 -8.86
CA GLY A 53 -4.00 15.50 -8.28
C GLY A 53 -3.63 14.11 -8.80
N ASP A 54 -2.93 14.03 -9.93
CA ASP A 54 -2.43 12.80 -10.56
C ASP A 54 -0.96 12.49 -10.20
N THR A 55 -0.35 13.31 -9.35
CA THR A 55 1.05 13.14 -8.92
C THR A 55 1.10 12.52 -7.53
N PRO A 56 1.73 11.34 -7.35
CA PRO A 56 1.88 10.72 -6.03
C PRO A 56 2.65 11.62 -5.05
N VAL A 57 2.19 11.68 -3.82
CA VAL A 57 2.81 12.40 -2.71
C VAL A 57 2.97 11.50 -1.48
N PRO A 58 3.94 11.76 -0.59
CA PRO A 58 4.15 10.93 0.61
C PRO A 58 2.97 11.03 1.58
N ASP A 59 2.49 9.87 2.04
CA ASP A 59 1.48 9.79 3.09
C ASP A 59 2.03 9.18 4.38
N ILE A 60 2.02 7.85 4.56
CA ILE A 60 2.69 7.24 5.72
C ILE A 60 4.21 7.35 5.57
N ALA A 61 4.73 7.40 4.33
CA ALA A 61 6.12 7.76 4.10
C ALA A 61 6.41 9.20 4.51
N ALA A 62 7.57 9.42 5.14
CA ALA A 62 8.03 10.73 5.59
C ALA A 62 8.46 11.64 4.44
N ALA A 63 8.88 11.05 3.31
CA ALA A 63 9.33 11.70 2.10
C ALA A 63 9.13 10.73 0.91
N PRO A 64 9.32 11.19 -0.35
CA PRO A 64 9.42 10.26 -1.48
C PRO A 64 10.53 9.23 -1.24
N PRO A 65 10.43 8.02 -1.82
CA PRO A 65 11.43 6.98 -1.60
C PRO A 65 12.80 7.41 -2.15
N THR A 66 13.86 6.94 -1.51
CA THR A 66 15.18 6.94 -2.14
C THR A 66 15.17 5.82 -3.19
N VAL A 67 15.47 6.17 -4.43
CA VAL A 67 15.51 5.21 -5.54
C VAL A 67 16.96 4.92 -5.91
N SER A 68 17.30 3.64 -6.06
CA SER A 68 18.64 3.22 -6.51
C SER A 68 18.94 3.70 -7.93
N ALA A 69 20.23 3.75 -8.28
CA ALA A 69 20.68 4.22 -9.59
C ALA A 69 20.15 3.38 -10.78
N ASP A 70 19.88 2.10 -10.56
CA ASP A 70 19.27 1.21 -11.56
C ASP A 70 17.72 1.32 -11.62
N GLY A 71 17.12 2.13 -10.75
CA GLY A 71 15.66 2.30 -10.67
C GLY A 71 14.92 1.10 -10.11
N LEU A 72 15.64 0.09 -9.59
CA LEU A 72 15.05 -1.18 -9.18
C LEU A 72 14.85 -1.32 -7.67
N THR A 73 15.30 -0.38 -6.85
CA THR A 73 15.16 -0.44 -5.40
C THR A 73 14.59 0.86 -4.86
N TYR A 74 13.52 0.74 -4.08
CA TYR A 74 12.79 1.84 -3.47
C TYR A 74 12.84 1.71 -1.96
N ASP A 75 13.50 2.67 -1.30
CA ASP A 75 13.62 2.74 0.15
C ASP A 75 12.69 3.81 0.71
N PHE A 76 11.67 3.39 1.44
CA PHE A 76 10.75 4.29 2.13
C PHE A 76 11.12 4.41 3.59
N THR A 77 11.08 5.64 4.13
CA THR A 77 11.12 5.90 5.58
C THR A 77 9.73 6.26 6.05
N LEU A 78 9.21 5.62 7.10
CA LEU A 78 7.90 5.94 7.65
C LEU A 78 7.94 7.17 8.58
N LYS A 79 6.82 7.90 8.65
CA LYS A 79 6.57 8.92 9.68
C LYS A 79 6.50 8.28 11.07
N ASP A 80 6.99 8.98 12.08
CA ASP A 80 6.82 8.56 13.47
C ASP A 80 5.38 8.80 13.95
N ASN A 81 4.94 7.99 14.91
CA ASN A 81 3.67 8.14 15.65
C ASN A 81 2.40 8.15 14.78
N VAL A 82 2.44 7.57 13.57
CA VAL A 82 1.21 7.22 12.86
C VAL A 82 0.60 6.01 13.56
N MET A 83 -0.60 6.17 14.11
CA MET A 83 -1.27 5.13 14.89
C MET A 83 -2.37 4.48 14.06
N TRP A 84 -2.56 3.18 14.26
CA TRP A 84 -3.79 2.53 13.84
C TRP A 84 -4.98 3.11 14.59
N ALA A 85 -6.14 3.14 13.93
CA ALA A 85 -7.40 3.42 14.59
C ALA A 85 -7.82 2.23 15.48
N PRO A 86 -8.70 2.45 16.49
CA PRO A 86 -9.28 1.37 17.25
C PRO A 86 -9.89 0.28 16.34
N PRO A 87 -9.82 -1.00 16.74
CA PRO A 87 -9.44 -1.50 18.07
C PRO A 87 -7.93 -1.66 18.29
N LEU A 88 -7.09 -1.43 17.26
CA LEU A 88 -5.64 -1.48 17.43
C LEU A 88 -5.16 -0.21 18.15
N ASN A 89 -4.25 -0.39 19.11
CA ASN A 89 -3.63 0.71 19.86
C ASN A 89 -2.11 0.63 19.76
N ARG A 90 -1.59 0.63 18.52
CA ARG A 90 -0.15 0.61 18.24
C ARG A 90 0.17 1.47 17.03
N ALA A 91 1.43 1.89 16.95
CA ALA A 91 1.94 2.56 15.77
C ALA A 91 1.91 1.64 14.54
N VAL A 92 1.75 2.24 13.36
CA VAL A 92 1.98 1.61 12.07
C VAL A 92 3.47 1.30 11.94
N THR A 93 3.80 0.10 11.45
CA THR A 93 5.18 -0.35 11.25
C THR A 93 5.44 -0.76 9.80
N ALA A 94 6.71 -0.94 9.44
CA ALA A 94 7.08 -1.46 8.14
C ALA A 94 6.57 -2.91 7.92
N ASP A 95 6.40 -3.68 9.01
CA ASP A 95 5.82 -5.03 8.95
C ASP A 95 4.36 -5.02 8.52
N ASP A 96 3.59 -3.95 8.80
CA ASP A 96 2.20 -3.86 8.34
C ASP A 96 2.12 -3.83 6.81
N PHE A 97 3.08 -3.16 6.15
CA PHE A 97 3.17 -3.15 4.69
C PHE A 97 3.67 -4.48 4.14
N LEU A 98 4.69 -5.09 4.76
CA LEU A 98 5.12 -6.44 4.38
C LEU A 98 3.96 -7.44 4.48
N TYR A 99 3.19 -7.37 5.57
CA TYR A 99 2.00 -8.18 5.79
C TYR A 99 0.95 -7.94 4.70
N ALA A 100 0.65 -6.69 4.35
CA ALA A 100 -0.30 -6.39 3.27
C ALA A 100 0.14 -7.02 1.92
N PHE A 101 1.43 -6.96 1.59
CA PHE A 101 1.94 -7.63 0.38
C PHE A 101 1.91 -9.15 0.48
N GLN A 102 2.18 -9.73 1.65
CA GLN A 102 2.03 -11.18 1.88
C GLN A 102 0.58 -11.62 1.64
N ARG A 103 -0.40 -10.83 2.10
CA ARG A 103 -1.82 -11.09 1.83
C ARG A 103 -2.15 -11.03 0.34
N ILE A 104 -1.65 -10.03 -0.37
CA ILE A 104 -1.81 -9.94 -1.84
C ILE A 104 -1.25 -11.18 -2.55
N ASN A 105 -0.17 -11.76 -2.02
CA ASN A 105 0.45 -12.96 -2.59
C ASN A 105 -0.19 -14.28 -2.10
N ASP A 106 -1.14 -14.26 -1.16
CA ASP A 106 -1.78 -15.46 -0.62
C ASP A 106 -2.82 -16.01 -1.62
N LYS A 107 -2.60 -17.27 -2.04
CA LYS A 107 -3.50 -18.01 -2.93
C LYS A 107 -4.93 -18.10 -2.40
N LYS A 108 -5.14 -18.15 -1.09
CA LYS A 108 -6.48 -18.28 -0.47
C LYS A 108 -7.29 -17.01 -0.61
N LEU A 109 -6.63 -15.85 -0.64
CA LEU A 109 -7.30 -14.54 -0.68
C LEU A 109 -7.71 -14.14 -2.10
N VAL A 110 -7.11 -14.76 -3.13
CA VAL A 110 -7.47 -14.52 -4.55
C VAL A 110 -7.51 -13.01 -4.84
N ALA A 111 -6.45 -12.31 -4.45
CA ALA A 111 -6.37 -10.85 -4.57
C ALA A 111 -6.60 -10.39 -6.01
N GLN A 112 -7.67 -9.61 -6.24
CA GLN A 112 -8.12 -9.27 -7.59
C GLN A 112 -7.12 -8.44 -8.39
N TYR A 113 -6.28 -7.67 -7.71
CA TYR A 113 -5.24 -6.83 -8.29
C TYR A 113 -3.81 -7.33 -8.01
N GLY A 114 -3.65 -8.57 -7.51
CA GLY A 114 -2.33 -9.14 -7.23
C GLY A 114 -1.43 -9.20 -8.46
N ASN A 115 -2.03 -9.27 -9.65
CA ASN A 115 -1.35 -9.26 -10.94
C ASN A 115 -0.54 -7.98 -11.22
N TYR A 116 -0.87 -6.84 -10.59
CA TYR A 116 -0.10 -5.59 -10.77
C TYR A 116 1.33 -5.68 -10.26
N TYR A 117 1.60 -6.61 -9.35
CA TYR A 117 2.93 -6.78 -8.75
C TYR A 117 3.73 -7.93 -9.38
N CYS A 118 3.11 -8.71 -10.27
CA CYS A 118 3.75 -9.84 -10.91
C CYS A 118 4.89 -9.41 -11.81
N GLY A 119 6.08 -9.94 -11.56
CA GLY A 119 7.30 -9.55 -12.27
C GLY A 119 7.73 -8.11 -12.00
N VAL A 120 6.90 -7.29 -11.35
CA VAL A 120 7.29 -5.97 -10.86
C VAL A 120 8.08 -6.16 -9.58
N ILE A 121 7.57 -6.84 -8.57
CA ILE A 121 8.27 -7.06 -7.29
C ILE A 121 8.99 -8.41 -7.32
N LYS A 122 10.27 -8.43 -6.92
CA LYS A 122 11.03 -9.68 -6.85
C LYS A 122 10.36 -10.69 -5.90
N GLY A 123 10.07 -11.89 -6.39
CA GLY A 123 9.38 -12.94 -5.62
C GLY A 123 7.85 -12.91 -5.72
N MET A 124 7.26 -11.98 -6.48
CA MET A 124 5.86 -12.03 -6.90
C MET A 124 5.81 -12.43 -8.38
N ASP A 125 5.40 -13.66 -8.65
CA ASP A 125 5.51 -14.30 -9.97
C ASP A 125 4.15 -14.73 -10.56
N CYS A 126 3.05 -14.18 -10.05
CA CYS A 126 1.67 -14.55 -10.38
C CYS A 126 1.27 -15.99 -10.02
N SER A 127 2.16 -16.77 -9.42
CA SER A 127 1.82 -18.09 -8.89
C SER A 127 1.57 -17.98 -7.39
N ALA A 128 0.52 -17.25 -7.03
CA ALA A 128 0.10 -16.96 -5.65
C ALA A 128 0.50 -18.08 -4.68
N LYS A 129 1.23 -17.70 -3.64
CA LYS A 129 1.90 -18.59 -2.70
C LYS A 129 1.11 -18.68 -1.40
N ASP A 130 1.67 -19.32 -0.41
CA ASP A 130 1.16 -19.26 0.97
C ASP A 130 1.63 -17.96 1.64
N ASP A 131 0.83 -17.40 2.54
CA ASP A 131 1.12 -16.16 3.28
C ASP A 131 2.40 -16.25 4.14
N ASN A 132 2.80 -17.47 4.53
CA ASN A 132 4.05 -17.71 5.26
C ASN A 132 5.30 -17.70 4.37
N GLN A 133 5.16 -17.62 3.04
CA GLN A 133 6.30 -17.51 2.14
C GLN A 133 6.77 -16.04 2.06
N PRO A 134 8.03 -15.74 2.43
CA PRO A 134 8.55 -14.38 2.34
C PRO A 134 8.61 -13.89 0.89
N ILE A 135 8.17 -12.65 0.66
CA ILE A 135 8.36 -11.97 -0.63
C ILE A 135 9.79 -11.45 -0.68
N SER A 136 10.65 -12.12 -1.46
CA SER A 136 12.11 -11.84 -1.47
C SER A 136 12.51 -10.41 -1.87
N GLY A 137 11.61 -9.67 -2.52
CA GLY A 137 11.79 -8.29 -2.92
C GLY A 137 11.33 -7.26 -1.91
N ILE A 138 10.73 -7.67 -0.78
CA ILE A 138 10.27 -6.75 0.26
C ILE A 138 11.01 -7.06 1.55
N LYS A 139 11.68 -6.03 2.11
CA LYS A 139 12.44 -6.18 3.35
C LYS A 139 12.17 -5.01 4.29
N VAL A 140 12.01 -5.34 5.57
CA VAL A 140 12.07 -4.38 6.67
C VAL A 140 13.52 -4.23 7.11
N THR A 141 14.08 -3.02 7.04
CA THR A 141 15.52 -2.78 7.20
C THR A 141 15.93 -2.13 8.52
N ALA A 142 15.00 -1.87 9.43
CA ALA A 142 15.28 -1.30 10.75
C ALA A 142 14.37 -1.86 11.87
N PRO A 143 14.86 -1.96 13.12
CA PRO A 143 14.13 -2.59 14.21
C PRO A 143 12.92 -1.79 14.68
N THR A 144 11.88 -2.52 15.04
CA THR A 144 10.53 -2.06 15.36
C THR A 144 10.36 -1.37 16.71
N HIS A 145 11.43 -1.13 17.48
CA HIS A 145 11.32 -0.76 18.91
C HIS A 145 12.07 0.51 19.36
N ALA A 146 12.81 1.21 18.50
CA ALA A 146 13.42 2.49 18.87
C ALA A 146 12.92 3.59 17.93
N SER A 147 12.67 4.79 18.45
CA SER A 147 12.15 5.97 17.76
C SER A 147 13.04 6.54 16.64
N ARG A 148 13.58 5.68 15.77
CA ARG A 148 14.48 6.04 14.66
C ARG A 148 14.25 5.08 13.48
N THR A 149 13.69 5.64 12.41
CA THR A 149 13.67 5.18 11.00
C THR A 149 13.25 3.74 10.77
N ARG A 150 11.95 3.51 10.58
CA ARG A 150 11.39 2.24 10.06
C ARG A 150 11.43 2.31 8.54
N ALA A 151 12.31 1.52 7.91
CA ALA A 151 12.44 1.52 6.47
C ALA A 151 11.92 0.21 5.85
N ILE A 152 11.22 0.34 4.73
CA ILE A 152 10.82 -0.77 3.85
C ILE A 152 11.50 -0.58 2.50
N THR A 153 12.18 -1.63 2.07
CA THR A 153 12.85 -1.71 0.77
C THR A 153 12.01 -2.60 -0.14
N ALA A 154 11.59 -2.06 -1.28
CA ALA A 154 10.97 -2.82 -2.36
C ALA A 154 11.94 -2.90 -3.55
N SER A 155 12.34 -4.11 -3.92
CA SER A 155 13.18 -4.39 -5.08
C SER A 155 12.34 -4.93 -6.24
N THR A 156 12.44 -4.30 -7.39
CA THR A 156 11.76 -4.70 -8.61
C THR A 156 12.60 -5.66 -9.45
N SER A 157 11.94 -6.50 -10.25
CA SER A 157 12.65 -7.34 -11.20
C SER A 157 13.10 -6.52 -12.41
N SER A 158 14.23 -6.87 -13.04
CA SER A 158 14.80 -6.15 -14.17
C SER A 158 14.03 -6.37 -15.50
N HIS A 159 12.74 -6.70 -15.45
CA HIS A 159 11.99 -7.00 -16.67
C HIS A 159 11.82 -5.72 -17.51
N ARG A 160 12.53 -5.69 -18.64
CA ARG A 160 12.31 -4.74 -19.72
C ARG A 160 10.84 -4.88 -20.13
N ALA A 161 10.09 -3.77 -20.15
CA ALA A 161 8.72 -3.75 -20.66
C ALA A 161 8.70 -4.45 -22.04
N PRO A 162 7.72 -5.33 -22.33
CA PRO A 162 7.52 -5.77 -23.70
C PRO A 162 7.20 -4.53 -24.55
N THR A 163 7.98 -4.34 -25.60
CA THR A 163 7.78 -3.33 -26.64
C THR A 163 6.48 -3.57 -27.39
#